data_AF-A0A2D0BGW1-F1
#
_entry.id   AF-A0A2D0BGW1-F1
#
_cell.length_a   1.000
_cell.length_b   1.000
_cell.length_c   1.000
_cell.angle_alpha   90.00
_cell.angle_beta   90.00
_cell.angle_gamma   90.00
#
_symmetry.space_group_name_H-M   'P 1'
#
loop_
_entity.id
_entity.type
_entity.pdbx_description
1 polymer ?
#
loop_
_entity_poly.entity_id
_entity_poly.type
_entity_poly.pdbx_seq_one_letter_code
_entity_poly.pdbx_strand_id
1 'polypeptide(L)'
;MKIGISTIVDYYNYGNRLQNYALQQVLYGMGHEVETIRNYYQNKSSNPSNKIYRVSLEIKNGTFISKIKNRRRNKRRQQKFIEFTRQNISETEYLINANTKDEELKNIGNKFDAFIIGSDKVWNYTFLRFSEFDFVTYSNRPKISYAASFGVSNIEESLKDLYRHGLTEIDYISVRVEAGNKIVKDLIGVNPPVVLDPTMLLTVNEWKILTKNSALHIQQNYVVTYFLGDMTSEYLSYIKSYVRKKI
;
A
#
# COMPACT_ATOMS: atom_id res chain seq x y z
N MET A 1 5.12 6.68 -22.64
CA MET A 1 6.17 6.43 -21.65
C MET A 1 5.88 5.13 -20.94
N LYS A 2 6.92 4.41 -20.51
CA LYS A 2 6.84 3.27 -19.60
C LYS A 2 7.06 3.74 -18.16
N ILE A 3 6.06 3.59 -17.31
CA ILE A 3 6.02 4.11 -15.94
C ILE A 3 6.09 2.96 -14.93
N GLY A 4 7.00 3.07 -13.97
CA GLY A 4 7.11 2.16 -12.85
C GLY A 4 6.32 2.67 -11.64
N ILE A 5 5.32 1.92 -11.18
CA ILE A 5 4.65 2.22 -9.90
C ILE A 5 5.46 1.58 -8.76
N SER A 6 5.92 2.40 -7.81
CA SER A 6 6.54 1.96 -6.56
C SER A 6 5.55 2.09 -5.41
N THR A 7 5.05 0.95 -4.92
CA THR A 7 4.04 0.91 -3.86
C THR A 7 4.09 -0.38 -3.05
N ILE A 8 3.21 -0.53 -2.06
CA ILE A 8 3.12 -1.74 -1.26
C ILE A 8 2.47 -2.87 -2.08
N VAL A 9 3.26 -3.88 -2.46
CA VAL A 9 2.82 -5.03 -3.28
C VAL A 9 2.40 -6.25 -2.46
N ASP A 10 1.85 -6.03 -1.26
CA ASP A 10 1.40 -7.15 -0.44
C ASP A 10 0.16 -7.85 -1.00
N TYR A 11 -0.03 -9.12 -0.64
CA TYR A 11 -1.17 -9.93 -1.09
C TYR A 11 -2.16 -10.20 0.03
N TYR A 12 -2.37 -9.21 0.90
CA TYR A 12 -3.26 -9.35 2.04
C TYR A 12 -4.07 -8.10 2.36
N ASN A 13 -3.78 -6.95 1.77
CA ASN A 13 -4.47 -5.70 2.05
C ASN A 13 -5.28 -5.20 0.83
N TYR A 14 -6.58 -5.01 1.03
CA TYR A 14 -7.48 -4.48 0.00
C TYR A 14 -7.13 -3.06 -0.41
N GLY A 15 -6.81 -2.18 0.56
CA GLY A 15 -6.41 -0.81 0.30
C GLY A 15 -5.19 -0.76 -0.63
N ASN A 16 -4.12 -1.49 -0.27
CA ASN A 16 -2.89 -1.57 -1.07
C ASN A 16 -3.17 -1.98 -2.52
N ARG A 17 -4.00 -3.02 -2.73
CA ARG A 17 -4.27 -3.49 -4.09
C ARG A 17 -5.22 -2.60 -4.88
N LEU A 18 -6.25 -2.05 -4.25
CA LEU A 18 -7.24 -1.23 -4.94
C LEU A 18 -6.67 0.14 -5.33
N GLN A 19 -5.86 0.78 -4.48
CA GLN A 19 -5.20 2.04 -4.86
C GLN A 19 -4.19 1.83 -5.99
N ASN A 20 -3.46 0.71 -5.97
CA ASN A 20 -2.52 0.36 -7.04
C ASN A 20 -3.25 0.09 -8.36
N TYR A 21 -4.34 -0.67 -8.33
CA TYR A 21 -5.20 -0.87 -9.49
C TYR A 21 -5.72 0.47 -10.04
N ALA A 22 -6.25 1.33 -9.16
CA ALA A 22 -6.83 2.60 -9.57
C ALA A 22 -5.80 3.52 -10.23
N LEU A 23 -4.61 3.67 -9.63
CA LEU A 23 -3.52 4.44 -10.21
C LEU A 23 -3.09 3.88 -11.57
N GLN A 24 -2.97 2.55 -11.69
CA GLN A 24 -2.65 1.90 -12.95
C GLN A 24 -3.70 2.21 -14.03
N GLN A 25 -4.99 2.10 -13.72
CA GLN A 25 -6.06 2.37 -14.69
C GLN A 25 -6.06 3.83 -15.14
N VAL A 26 -5.83 4.79 -14.23
CA VAL A 26 -5.71 6.21 -14.58
C VAL A 26 -4.56 6.41 -15.57
N LEU A 27 -3.39 5.84 -15.29
CA LEU A 27 -2.20 5.97 -16.16
C LEU A 27 -2.39 5.26 -17.51
N TYR A 28 -3.07 4.11 -17.56
CA TYR A 28 -3.49 3.49 -18.81
C TYR A 28 -4.43 4.39 -19.61
N GLY A 29 -5.41 5.02 -18.95
CA GLY A 29 -6.30 6.01 -19.59
C GLY A 29 -5.55 7.22 -20.15
N MET A 30 -4.39 7.55 -19.60
CA MET A 30 -3.48 8.59 -20.10
C MET A 30 -2.55 8.12 -21.24
N GLY A 31 -2.68 6.86 -21.69
CA GLY A 31 -1.89 6.31 -22.79
C GLY A 31 -0.47 5.89 -22.40
N HIS A 32 -0.22 5.56 -21.13
CA HIS A 32 1.07 5.09 -20.66
C HIS A 32 1.15 3.56 -20.57
N GLU A 33 2.34 3.00 -20.76
CA GLU A 33 2.64 1.62 -20.37
C GLU A 33 3.02 1.62 -18.89
N VAL A 34 2.48 0.70 -18.10
CA VAL A 34 2.59 0.76 -16.63
C VAL A 34 2.85 -0.63 -16.07
N GLU A 35 3.82 -0.72 -15.18
CA GLU A 35 4.10 -1.91 -14.38
C GLU A 35 4.31 -1.52 -12.91
N THR A 36 3.80 -2.33 -12.01
CA THR A 36 4.03 -2.19 -10.57
C THR A 36 5.28 -2.97 -10.18
N ILE A 37 6.23 -2.28 -9.58
CA ILE A 37 7.51 -2.86 -9.18
C ILE A 37 7.33 -3.71 -7.95
N ARG A 38 7.72 -4.98 -8.05
CA ARG A 38 7.65 -5.93 -6.93
C ARG A 38 8.78 -5.71 -5.93
N ASN A 39 8.65 -4.68 -5.08
CA ASN A 39 9.57 -4.43 -3.97
C ASN A 39 9.18 -5.25 -2.73
N TYR A 40 9.96 -6.29 -2.44
CA TYR A 40 9.86 -7.15 -1.24
C TYR A 40 11.09 -7.03 -0.34
N TYR A 41 11.76 -5.89 -0.36
CA TYR A 41 12.84 -5.64 0.59
C TYR A 41 12.35 -5.90 2.02
N GLN A 42 13.15 -6.62 2.79
CA GLN A 42 12.91 -6.83 4.21
C GLN A 42 14.24 -6.60 4.90
N ASN A 43 14.25 -5.67 5.85
CA ASN A 43 15.48 -5.33 6.54
C ASN A 43 15.94 -6.54 7.36
N LYS A 44 17.09 -7.14 7.01
CA LYS A 44 17.65 -8.31 7.72
C LYS A 44 17.99 -8.00 9.19
N SER A 45 18.10 -6.71 9.54
CA SER A 45 18.38 -6.23 10.90
C SER A 45 17.20 -6.36 11.87
N SER A 46 16.07 -6.98 11.48
CA SER A 46 15.04 -7.36 12.44
C SER A 46 15.63 -8.39 13.41
N ASN A 47 16.15 -7.87 14.53
CA ASN A 47 16.74 -8.61 15.62
C ASN A 47 15.85 -9.83 15.94
N PRO A 48 16.36 -11.08 16.00
CA PRO A 48 15.55 -12.27 16.28
C PRO A 48 14.68 -12.14 17.54
N SER A 49 15.12 -11.30 18.48
CA SER A 49 14.39 -10.87 19.68
C SER A 49 13.03 -10.21 19.36
N ASN A 50 12.89 -9.44 18.28
CA ASN A 50 11.62 -8.82 17.87
C ASN A 50 10.62 -9.85 17.33
N LYS A 51 11.08 -10.95 16.73
CA LYS A 51 10.21 -12.04 16.27
C LYS A 51 9.72 -12.87 17.45
N ILE A 52 10.60 -13.18 18.41
CA ILE A 52 10.26 -13.88 19.65
C ILE A 52 9.34 -13.01 20.52
N TYR A 53 9.59 -11.69 20.59
CA TYR A 53 8.75 -10.73 21.31
C TYR A 53 7.37 -10.56 20.67
N ARG A 54 7.27 -10.54 19.34
CA ARG A 54 5.97 -10.54 18.65
C ARG A 54 5.20 -11.84 18.88
N VAL A 55 5.86 -12.98 18.79
CA VAL A 55 5.22 -14.28 19.08
C VAL A 55 4.80 -14.37 20.55
N SER A 56 5.61 -13.88 21.49
CA SER A 56 5.27 -13.88 22.91
C SER A 56 4.12 -12.93 23.24
N LEU A 57 4.07 -11.73 22.62
CA LEU A 57 2.91 -10.84 22.68
C LEU A 57 1.66 -11.48 22.07
N GLU A 58 1.78 -12.20 20.96
CA GLU A 58 0.65 -12.87 20.31
C GLU A 58 0.09 -14.04 21.12
N ILE A 59 0.96 -14.77 21.83
CA ILE A 59 0.59 -15.80 22.80
C ILE A 59 -0.08 -15.16 24.02
N LYS A 60 0.52 -14.10 24.57
CA LYS A 60 0.02 -13.37 25.75
C LYS A 60 -1.34 -12.71 25.50
N ASN A 61 -1.59 -12.25 24.28
CA ASN A 61 -2.86 -11.65 23.86
C ASN A 61 -3.88 -12.68 23.33
N GLY A 62 -3.62 -13.99 23.41
CA GLY A 62 -4.55 -15.05 22.97
C GLY A 62 -4.75 -15.17 21.45
N THR A 63 -4.09 -14.32 20.66
CA THR A 63 -4.22 -14.25 19.19
C THR A 63 -3.49 -15.38 18.46
N PHE A 64 -2.56 -16.07 19.11
CA PHE A 64 -1.82 -17.17 18.50
C PHE A 64 -2.72 -18.36 18.11
N ILE A 65 -3.66 -18.72 18.99
CA ILE A 65 -4.64 -19.80 18.74
C ILE A 65 -5.60 -19.41 17.61
N SER A 66 -6.04 -18.15 17.56
CA SER A 66 -6.91 -17.66 16.49
C SER A 66 -6.21 -17.60 15.13
N LYS A 67 -4.90 -17.31 15.08
CA LYS A 67 -4.08 -17.41 13.86
C LYS A 67 -3.96 -18.84 13.34
N ILE A 68 -3.75 -19.81 14.22
CA ILE A 68 -3.70 -21.24 13.85
C ILE A 68 -5.06 -21.72 13.34
N LYS A 69 -6.15 -21.44 14.08
CA LYS A 69 -7.52 -21.79 13.68
C LYS A 69 -7.90 -21.16 12.34
N ASN A 70 -7.46 -19.94 12.06
CA ASN A 70 -7.76 -19.22 10.82
C ASN A 70 -6.75 -19.45 9.69
N ARG A 71 -5.73 -20.32 9.86
CA ARG A 71 -4.67 -20.51 8.85
C ARG A 71 -5.21 -20.87 7.47
N ARG A 72 -6.19 -21.79 7.40
CA ARG A 72 -6.86 -22.17 6.14
C ARG A 72 -7.60 -20.99 5.50
N ARG A 73 -8.36 -20.24 6.31
CA ARG A 73 -9.10 -19.05 5.86
C ARG A 73 -8.15 -17.96 5.35
N ASN A 74 -7.06 -17.70 6.06
CA ASN A 74 -6.05 -16.73 5.68
C ASN A 74 -5.34 -17.13 4.39
N LYS A 75 -5.01 -18.42 4.22
CA LYS A 75 -4.45 -18.93 2.97
C LYS A 75 -5.42 -18.74 1.79
N ARG A 76 -6.71 -19.06 1.98
CA ARG A 76 -7.74 -18.83 0.95
C ARG A 76 -7.89 -17.35 0.60
N ARG A 77 -7.87 -16.47 1.61
CA ARG A 77 -7.91 -15.02 1.42
C ARG A 77 -6.69 -14.55 0.61
N GLN A 78 -5.48 -14.94 1.01
CA GLN A 78 -4.26 -14.59 0.29
C GLN A 78 -4.29 -15.07 -1.16
N GLN A 79 -4.79 -16.29 -1.40
CA GLN A 79 -4.95 -16.82 -2.76
C GLN A 79 -5.86 -15.93 -3.61
N LYS A 80 -6.95 -15.40 -3.03
CA LYS A 80 -7.84 -14.45 -3.73
C LYS A 80 -7.15 -13.12 -4.05
N PHE A 81 -6.26 -12.63 -3.19
CA PHE A 81 -5.43 -11.46 -3.51
C PHE A 81 -4.46 -11.74 -4.67
N ILE A 82 -3.81 -12.91 -4.67
CA ILE A 82 -2.89 -13.30 -5.75
C ILE A 82 -3.66 -13.43 -7.07
N GLU A 83 -4.83 -14.07 -7.06
CA GLU A 83 -5.71 -14.18 -8.24
C GLU A 83 -6.13 -12.80 -8.75
N PHE A 84 -6.57 -11.92 -7.85
CA PHE A 84 -6.91 -10.54 -8.20
C PHE A 84 -5.74 -9.80 -8.83
N THR A 85 -4.56 -9.84 -8.21
CA THR A 85 -3.38 -9.15 -8.72
C THR A 85 -3.01 -9.66 -10.11
N ARG A 86 -2.90 -10.98 -10.30
CA ARG A 86 -2.55 -11.57 -11.60
C ARG A 86 -3.50 -11.20 -12.73
N GLN A 87 -4.77 -10.98 -12.41
CA GLN A 87 -5.80 -10.67 -13.40
C GLN A 87 -5.90 -9.17 -13.71
N ASN A 88 -5.59 -8.30 -12.75
CA ASN A 88 -5.98 -6.89 -12.82
C ASN A 88 -4.82 -5.92 -12.72
N ILE A 89 -3.64 -6.36 -12.28
CA ILE A 89 -2.48 -5.50 -12.04
C ILE A 89 -1.28 -6.06 -12.80
N SER A 90 -0.69 -5.22 -13.64
CA SER A 90 0.58 -5.47 -14.29
C SER A 90 1.69 -5.32 -13.25
N GLU A 91 2.29 -6.43 -12.83
CA GLU A 91 3.47 -6.43 -11.97
C GLU A 91 4.71 -6.82 -12.75
N THR A 92 5.87 -6.32 -12.34
CA THR A 92 7.15 -6.72 -12.93
C THR A 92 7.41 -8.22 -12.71
N GLU A 93 7.97 -8.90 -13.71
CA GLU A 93 8.37 -10.32 -13.56
C GLU A 93 9.53 -10.49 -12.56
N TYR A 94 10.39 -9.48 -12.44
CA TYR A 94 11.46 -9.40 -11.46
C TYR A 94 11.01 -8.76 -10.15
N LEU A 95 11.81 -8.93 -9.09
CA LEU A 95 11.56 -8.35 -7.78
C LEU A 95 12.82 -7.73 -7.18
N ILE A 96 12.61 -6.76 -6.30
CA ILE A 96 13.66 -6.18 -5.46
C ILE A 96 13.58 -6.81 -4.06
N ASN A 97 14.70 -7.24 -3.50
CA ASN A 97 14.81 -7.73 -2.14
C ASN A 97 16.19 -7.41 -1.54
N ALA A 98 16.44 -7.84 -0.30
CA ALA A 98 17.69 -7.57 0.42
C ALA A 98 18.96 -8.24 -0.15
N ASN A 99 18.83 -9.05 -1.19
CA ASN A 99 19.93 -9.68 -1.92
C ASN A 99 20.06 -9.14 -3.37
N THR A 100 19.18 -8.24 -3.80
CA THR A 100 19.27 -7.62 -5.13
C THR A 100 20.52 -6.75 -5.18
N LYS A 101 21.36 -6.97 -6.19
CA LYS A 101 22.64 -6.25 -6.33
C LYS A 101 22.44 -4.86 -6.93
N ASP A 102 23.37 -3.95 -6.68
CA ASP A 102 23.32 -2.57 -7.21
C ASP A 102 23.22 -2.51 -8.74
N GLU A 103 23.92 -3.40 -9.45
CA GLU A 103 23.83 -3.50 -10.91
C GLU A 103 22.43 -3.92 -11.37
N GLU A 104 21.80 -4.87 -10.66
CA GLU A 104 20.43 -5.30 -10.95
C GLU A 104 19.43 -4.17 -10.66
N LEU A 105 19.62 -3.44 -9.56
CA LEU A 105 18.83 -2.27 -9.19
C LEU A 105 18.91 -1.17 -10.25
N LYS A 106 20.12 -0.84 -10.74
CA LYS A 106 20.32 0.12 -11.84
C LYS A 106 19.66 -0.36 -13.13
N ASN A 107 19.78 -1.65 -13.46
CA ASN A 107 19.14 -2.23 -14.64
C ASN A 107 17.62 -2.16 -14.54
N ILE A 108 17.03 -2.35 -13.36
CA ILE A 108 15.60 -2.14 -13.11
C ILE A 108 15.25 -0.66 -13.29
N GLY A 109 16.05 0.25 -12.71
CA GLY A 109 15.88 1.69 -12.82
C GLY A 109 15.83 2.20 -14.26
N ASN A 110 16.65 1.62 -15.13
CA ASN A 110 16.78 2.00 -16.54
C ASN A 110 15.66 1.48 -17.46
N LYS A 111 14.79 0.57 -16.99
CA LYS A 111 13.67 0.03 -17.78
C LYS A 111 12.47 0.96 -17.89
N PHE A 112 12.42 2.00 -17.07
CA PHE A 112 11.30 2.94 -17.00
C PHE A 112 11.75 4.32 -17.43
N ASP A 113 10.81 5.07 -18.02
CA ASP A 113 11.01 6.48 -18.35
C ASP A 113 10.80 7.37 -17.12
N ALA A 114 9.91 6.95 -16.20
CA ALA A 114 9.58 7.64 -14.96
C ALA A 114 9.00 6.69 -13.91
N PHE A 115 8.95 7.16 -12.66
CA PHE A 115 8.40 6.43 -11.53
C PHE A 115 7.31 7.21 -10.81
N ILE A 116 6.25 6.51 -10.38
CA ILE A 116 5.23 7.06 -9.49
C ILE A 116 5.23 6.30 -8.17
N ILE A 117 5.43 7.02 -7.07
CA ILE A 117 5.53 6.51 -5.70
C ILE A 117 4.21 6.77 -4.96
N GLY A 118 3.64 5.75 -4.32
CA GLY A 118 2.41 5.90 -3.52
C GLY A 118 1.27 4.96 -3.95
N SER A 119 0.04 5.13 -3.45
CA SER A 119 -0.41 6.14 -2.48
C SER A 119 -0.41 5.68 -1.01
N ASP A 120 -0.24 4.39 -0.73
CA ASP A 120 -0.42 3.95 0.66
C ASP A 120 0.76 4.37 1.56
N LYS A 121 0.88 3.76 2.74
CA LYS A 121 1.91 3.96 3.76
C LYS A 121 3.31 3.49 3.29
N VAL A 122 3.71 3.89 2.08
CA VAL A 122 4.95 3.49 1.40
C VAL A 122 6.17 3.93 2.20
N TRP A 123 6.13 5.12 2.80
CA TRP A 123 7.20 5.69 3.62
C TRP A 123 6.99 5.51 5.12
N ASN A 124 6.38 4.40 5.53
CA ASN A 124 6.18 4.11 6.94
C ASN A 124 7.33 3.27 7.50
N TYR A 125 8.26 3.91 8.22
CA TYR A 125 9.41 3.23 8.82
C TYR A 125 9.05 2.16 9.85
N THR A 126 7.83 2.17 10.40
CA THR A 126 7.36 1.13 11.34
C THR A 126 7.13 -0.22 10.64
N PHE A 127 7.09 -0.25 9.30
CA PHE A 127 6.96 -1.46 8.52
C PHE A 127 8.33 -2.09 8.27
N LEU A 128 8.48 -3.39 8.59
CA LEU A 128 9.73 -4.15 8.38
C LEU A 128 10.23 -4.16 6.93
N ARG A 129 9.35 -3.88 5.97
CA ARG A 129 9.67 -3.80 4.55
C ARG A 129 10.22 -2.46 4.09
N PHE A 130 10.09 -1.42 4.92
CA PHE A 130 10.52 -0.09 4.55
C PHE A 130 12.03 -0.05 4.30
N SER A 131 12.43 0.57 3.19
CA SER A 131 13.82 0.82 2.85
C SER A 131 13.98 2.07 1.99
N GLU A 132 15.23 2.45 1.71
CA GLU A 132 15.55 3.53 0.78
C GLU A 132 14.93 3.32 -0.62
N PHE A 133 14.68 2.06 -1.02
CA PHE A 133 14.08 1.74 -2.32
C PHE A 133 12.62 2.18 -2.43
N ASP A 134 11.94 2.48 -1.33
CA ASP A 134 10.60 3.08 -1.33
C ASP A 134 10.62 4.57 -1.77
N PHE A 135 11.81 5.19 -1.88
CA PHE A 135 12.01 6.48 -2.55
C PHE A 135 12.53 6.32 -3.98
N VAL A 136 12.71 5.08 -4.46
CA VAL A 136 13.27 4.77 -5.79
C VAL A 136 14.70 5.33 -5.95
N THR A 137 15.54 5.22 -4.90
CA THR A 137 16.94 5.70 -4.91
C THR A 137 17.82 4.98 -5.93
N TYR A 138 17.40 3.83 -6.45
CA TYR A 138 18.10 3.05 -7.46
C TYR A 138 17.95 3.59 -8.90
N SER A 139 17.24 4.70 -9.10
CA SER A 139 17.05 5.30 -10.43
C SER A 139 17.23 6.82 -10.41
N ASN A 140 17.82 7.32 -11.51
CA ASN A 140 17.97 8.75 -11.81
C ASN A 140 16.87 9.26 -12.76
N ARG A 141 15.88 8.43 -13.08
CA ARG A 141 14.72 8.85 -13.89
C ARG A 141 13.78 9.74 -13.07
N PRO A 142 12.93 10.54 -13.72
CA PRO A 142 11.91 11.34 -13.04
C PRO A 142 11.08 10.52 -12.05
N LYS A 143 10.92 11.06 -10.84
CA LYS A 143 10.24 10.47 -9.69
C LYS A 143 9.14 11.42 -9.23
N ILE A 144 7.91 10.93 -9.19
CA ILE A 144 6.74 11.68 -8.73
C ILE A 144 6.09 10.90 -7.60
N SER A 145 5.77 11.53 -6.47
CA SER A 145 4.87 10.91 -5.49
C SER A 145 3.42 11.33 -5.75
N TYR A 146 2.52 10.35 -5.86
CA TYR A 146 1.09 10.60 -5.93
C TYR A 146 0.40 10.10 -4.67
N ALA A 147 -0.16 11.04 -3.90
CA ALA A 147 -0.88 10.75 -2.66
C ALA A 147 -0.07 9.85 -1.68
N ALA A 148 1.27 9.94 -1.66
CA ALA A 148 2.07 9.07 -0.80
C ALA A 148 1.76 9.33 0.68
N SER A 149 1.89 8.31 1.51
CA SER A 149 1.59 8.40 2.94
C SER A 149 2.74 7.88 3.80
N PHE A 150 2.99 8.58 4.89
CA PHE A 150 3.94 8.16 5.93
C PHE A 150 3.29 7.21 6.94
N GLY A 151 1.99 7.35 7.19
CA GLY A 151 1.28 6.52 8.18
C GLY A 151 1.65 6.80 9.64
N VAL A 152 2.44 7.85 9.88
CA VAL A 152 2.92 8.37 11.16
C VAL A 152 2.87 9.90 11.10
N SER A 153 2.90 10.56 12.26
CA SER A 153 2.89 12.02 12.39
C SER A 153 4.29 12.66 12.45
N ASN A 154 5.33 11.86 12.69
CA ASN A 154 6.70 12.30 12.83
C ASN A 154 7.68 11.20 12.39
N ILE A 155 8.89 11.59 12.02
CA ILE A 155 10.01 10.69 11.70
C ILE A 155 11.00 10.69 12.86
N GLU A 156 11.53 9.53 13.22
CA GLU A 156 12.56 9.39 14.26
C GLU A 156 13.84 10.13 13.86
N GLU A 157 14.53 10.72 14.83
CA GLU A 157 15.73 11.53 14.58
C GLU A 157 16.79 10.78 13.75
N SER A 158 17.02 9.51 14.10
CA SER A 158 17.97 8.62 13.42
C SER A 158 17.63 8.32 11.96
N LEU A 159 16.38 8.53 11.54
CA LEU A 159 15.92 8.28 10.18
C LEU A 159 15.76 9.56 9.36
N LYS A 160 15.85 10.75 9.96
CA LYS A 160 15.61 12.01 9.25
C LYS A 160 16.52 12.20 8.05
N ASP A 161 17.79 11.79 8.13
CA ASP A 161 18.73 11.94 7.02
C ASP A 161 18.37 11.03 5.84
N LEU A 162 17.98 9.78 6.10
CA LEU A 162 17.47 8.86 5.09
C LEU A 162 16.26 9.44 4.36
N TYR A 163 15.29 9.95 5.13
CA TYR A 163 14.08 10.56 4.56
C TYR A 163 14.40 11.85 3.81
N ARG A 164 15.27 12.71 4.35
CA ARG A 164 15.67 13.96 3.68
C ARG A 164 16.32 13.68 2.34
N HIS A 165 17.27 12.73 2.30
CA HIS A 165 17.90 12.30 1.06
C HIS A 165 16.86 11.74 0.07
N GLY A 166 16.06 10.76 0.50
CA GLY A 166 15.07 10.13 -0.37
C GLY A 166 14.00 11.10 -0.91
N LEU A 167 13.52 12.04 -0.10
CA LEU A 167 12.52 13.03 -0.51
C LEU A 167 13.10 14.11 -1.44
N THR A 168 14.35 14.52 -1.23
CA THR A 168 15.01 15.55 -2.07
C THR A 168 15.18 15.06 -3.51
N GLU A 169 15.32 13.75 -3.70
CA GLU A 169 15.47 13.10 -5.01
C GLU A 169 14.14 12.90 -5.76
N ILE A 170 13.01 13.39 -5.24
CA ILE A 170 11.69 13.28 -5.88
C ILE A 170 11.33 14.62 -6.54
N ASP A 171 11.15 14.61 -7.86
CA ASP A 171 10.90 15.81 -8.67
C ASP A 171 9.58 16.50 -8.33
N TYR A 172 8.54 15.73 -8.00
CA TYR A 172 7.25 16.29 -7.57
C TYR A 172 6.64 15.44 -6.47
N ILE A 173 6.27 16.09 -5.35
CA ILE A 173 5.71 15.41 -4.18
C ILE A 173 4.26 15.84 -3.98
N SER A 174 3.37 14.86 -3.89
CA SER A 174 2.03 15.02 -3.30
C SER A 174 1.78 13.95 -2.25
N VAL A 175 0.94 14.27 -1.26
CA VAL A 175 0.68 13.44 -0.08
C VAL A 175 -0.83 13.27 0.15
N ARG A 176 -1.22 12.21 0.87
CA ARG A 176 -2.67 11.90 1.10
C ARG A 176 -3.32 12.66 2.26
N VAL A 177 -2.51 13.14 3.21
CA VAL A 177 -2.99 13.77 4.45
C VAL A 177 -2.05 14.88 4.91
N GLU A 178 -2.60 15.84 5.67
CA GLU A 178 -1.89 17.01 6.18
C GLU A 178 -0.63 16.67 7.00
N ALA A 179 -0.67 15.60 7.79
CA ALA A 179 0.49 15.14 8.56
C ALA A 179 1.69 14.82 7.66
N GLY A 180 1.45 14.27 6.46
CA GLY A 180 2.50 14.02 5.49
C GLY A 180 3.07 15.30 4.88
N ASN A 181 2.23 16.31 4.65
CA ASN A 181 2.67 17.62 4.19
C ASN A 181 3.64 18.24 5.20
N LYS A 182 3.26 18.23 6.47
CA LYS A 182 4.09 18.76 7.56
C LYS A 182 5.46 18.06 7.62
N ILE A 183 5.51 16.73 7.50
CA ILE A 183 6.77 15.98 7.49
C ILE A 183 7.67 16.41 6.34
N VAL A 184 7.13 16.52 5.12
CA VAL A 184 7.92 16.94 3.94
C VAL A 184 8.43 18.37 4.12
N LYS A 185 7.57 19.28 4.59
CA LYS A 185 7.94 20.67 4.87
C LYS A 185 9.04 20.80 5.91
N ASP A 186 8.94 20.05 7.01
CA ASP A 186 9.91 20.10 8.09
C ASP A 186 11.27 19.48 7.68
N LEU A 187 11.28 18.48 6.80
CA LEU A 187 12.51 17.78 6.41
C LEU A 187 13.28 18.45 5.26
N ILE A 188 12.56 18.93 4.23
CA ILE A 188 13.17 19.44 2.99
C ILE A 188 12.66 20.84 2.59
N GLY A 189 11.80 21.48 3.39
CA GLY A 189 11.30 22.83 3.12
C GLY A 189 10.23 22.93 2.01
N VAL A 190 9.80 21.80 1.44
CA VAL A 190 8.80 21.75 0.36
C VAL A 190 7.39 21.63 0.94
N ASN A 191 6.43 22.36 0.37
CA ASN A 191 5.02 22.32 0.77
C ASN A 191 4.19 21.53 -0.26
N PRO A 192 4.12 20.18 -0.19
CA PRO A 192 3.44 19.37 -1.20
C PRO A 192 1.91 19.49 -1.09
N PRO A 193 1.15 19.49 -2.20
CA PRO A 193 -0.30 19.45 -2.12
C PRO A 193 -0.78 18.16 -1.43
N VAL A 194 -1.87 18.31 -0.67
CA VAL A 194 -2.65 17.19 -0.14
C VAL A 194 -3.70 16.82 -1.18
N VAL A 195 -3.66 15.58 -1.67
CA VAL A 195 -4.53 15.08 -2.73
C VAL A 195 -5.31 13.85 -2.29
N LEU A 196 -6.37 13.52 -3.02
CA LEU A 196 -7.16 12.32 -2.77
C LEU A 196 -6.36 11.05 -3.09
N ASP A 197 -6.75 9.95 -2.47
CA ASP A 197 -6.24 8.61 -2.80
C ASP A 197 -6.63 8.23 -4.25
N PRO A 198 -5.77 7.48 -4.99
CA PRO A 198 -6.07 7.01 -6.34
C PRO A 198 -7.40 6.28 -6.47
N THR A 199 -7.87 5.62 -5.40
CA THR A 199 -9.18 4.96 -5.40
C THR A 199 -10.35 5.90 -5.72
N MET A 200 -10.18 7.20 -5.48
CA MET A 200 -11.16 8.25 -5.75
C MET A 200 -11.01 8.90 -7.13
N LEU A 201 -9.98 8.54 -7.91
CA LEU A 201 -9.80 9.03 -9.28
C LEU A 201 -10.67 8.28 -10.29
N LEU A 202 -11.01 7.02 -10.00
CA LEU A 202 -11.87 6.23 -10.84
C LEU A 202 -13.35 6.57 -10.60
N THR A 203 -14.08 6.73 -11.70
CA THR A 203 -15.52 6.87 -11.72
C THR A 203 -16.21 5.56 -11.29
N VAL A 204 -17.49 5.67 -10.92
CA VAL A 204 -18.34 4.51 -10.60
C VAL A 204 -18.38 3.50 -11.75
N ASN A 205 -18.39 3.97 -13.00
CA ASN A 205 -18.46 3.08 -14.17
C ASN A 205 -17.16 2.31 -14.38
N GLU A 206 -16.00 2.93 -14.14
CA GLU A 206 -14.72 2.23 -14.18
C GLU A 206 -14.64 1.15 -13.09
N TRP A 207 -15.10 1.44 -11.87
CA TRP A 207 -15.19 0.43 -10.82
C TRP A 207 -16.18 -0.71 -11.15
N LYS A 208 -17.26 -0.43 -11.88
CA LYS A 208 -18.21 -1.46 -12.33
C LYS A 208 -17.57 -2.47 -13.29
N ILE A 209 -16.55 -2.09 -14.05
CA ILE A 209 -15.82 -3.01 -14.93
C ILE A 209 -15.16 -4.10 -14.08
N LEU A 210 -14.49 -3.72 -13.00
CA LEU A 210 -13.81 -4.64 -12.08
C LEU A 210 -14.79 -5.59 -11.38
N THR A 211 -15.99 -5.11 -11.05
CA THR A 211 -16.99 -5.88 -10.29
C THR A 211 -17.95 -6.70 -11.17
N LYS A 212 -17.88 -6.58 -12.50
CA LYS A 212 -18.80 -7.21 -13.45
C LYS A 212 -18.91 -8.74 -13.29
N ASN A 213 -17.79 -9.39 -12.96
CA ASN A 213 -17.72 -10.84 -12.78
C ASN A 213 -17.69 -11.26 -11.30
N SER A 214 -18.13 -10.39 -10.39
CA SER A 214 -18.25 -10.71 -8.97
C SER A 214 -19.20 -11.90 -8.78
N ALA A 215 -18.72 -12.97 -8.14
CA ALA A 215 -19.57 -14.10 -7.77
C ALA A 215 -20.63 -13.73 -6.70
N LEU A 216 -20.49 -12.56 -6.06
CA LEU A 216 -21.42 -12.07 -5.06
C LEU A 216 -22.52 -11.26 -5.73
N HIS A 217 -23.69 -11.88 -5.89
CA HIS A 217 -24.92 -11.23 -6.33
C HIS A 217 -25.94 -11.24 -5.18
N ILE A 218 -26.09 -10.10 -4.50
CA ILE A 218 -27.04 -9.96 -3.39
C ILE A 218 -28.34 -9.38 -3.96
N GLN A 219 -29.40 -10.18 -4.00
CA GLN A 219 -30.72 -9.77 -4.51
C GLN A 219 -31.67 -9.25 -3.42
N GLN A 220 -31.28 -9.36 -2.15
CA GLN A 220 -32.05 -8.90 -1.00
C GLN A 220 -31.50 -7.58 -0.45
N ASN A 221 -32.33 -6.83 0.27
CA ASN A 221 -31.87 -5.65 1.01
C ASN A 221 -30.76 -6.06 1.99
N TYR A 222 -29.67 -5.30 2.01
CA TYR A 222 -28.53 -5.55 2.88
C TYR A 222 -27.97 -4.24 3.43
N VAL A 223 -27.25 -4.37 4.54
CA VAL A 223 -26.38 -3.31 5.06
C VAL A 223 -24.94 -3.81 4.97
N VAL A 224 -24.09 -3.09 4.24
CA VAL A 224 -22.64 -3.35 4.26
C VAL A 224 -22.05 -2.70 5.49
N THR A 225 -21.32 -3.49 6.26
CA THR A 225 -20.61 -3.03 7.46
C THR A 225 -19.12 -3.19 7.25
N TYR A 226 -18.35 -2.14 7.52
CA TYR A 226 -16.90 -2.15 7.44
C TYR A 226 -16.33 -1.59 8.76
N PHE A 227 -15.44 -2.35 9.40
CA PHE A 227 -14.89 -2.01 10.71
C PHE A 227 -13.37 -1.97 10.68
N LEU A 228 -12.82 -0.98 11.37
CA LEU A 228 -11.43 -0.96 11.78
C LEU A 228 -11.37 -1.54 13.20
N GLY A 229 -11.13 -2.85 13.31
CA GLY A 229 -11.10 -3.56 14.57
C GLY A 229 -12.25 -4.54 14.76
N ASP A 230 -12.43 -5.00 15.99
CA ASP A 230 -13.43 -6.02 16.33
C ASP A 230 -14.84 -5.44 16.41
N MET A 231 -15.83 -6.28 16.08
CA MET A 231 -17.24 -5.94 16.24
C MET A 231 -17.60 -5.98 17.72
N THR A 232 -17.94 -4.82 18.28
CA THR A 232 -18.40 -4.69 19.67
C THR A 232 -19.91 -4.95 19.78
N SER A 233 -20.38 -5.26 20.99
CA SER A 233 -21.82 -5.37 21.29
C SER A 233 -22.56 -4.05 21.00
N GLU A 234 -21.93 -2.92 21.25
CA GLU A 234 -22.44 -1.59 20.93
C GLU A 234 -22.64 -1.41 19.42
N TYR A 235 -21.63 -1.74 18.60
CA TYR A 235 -21.75 -1.69 17.14
C TYR A 235 -22.87 -2.60 16.65
N LEU A 236 -22.98 -3.81 17.18
CA LEU A 236 -24.04 -4.74 16.80
C LEU A 236 -25.43 -4.21 17.18
N SER A 237 -25.58 -3.59 18.36
CA SER A 237 -26.82 -2.96 18.81
C SER A 237 -27.21 -1.81 17.87
N TYR A 238 -26.25 -0.95 17.54
CA TYR A 238 -26.45 0.15 16.59
C TYR A 238 -26.91 -0.37 15.22
N ILE A 239 -26.22 -1.35 14.64
CA ILE A 239 -26.56 -1.91 13.33
C ILE A 239 -27.95 -2.52 13.34
N LYS A 240 -28.32 -3.29 14.38
CA LYS A 240 -29.66 -3.86 14.52
C LYS A 240 -30.73 -2.77 14.62
N SER A 241 -30.44 -1.69 15.36
CA SER A 241 -31.36 -0.55 15.48
C SER A 241 -31.53 0.20 14.15
N TYR A 242 -30.45 0.35 13.38
CA TYR A 242 -30.44 0.99 12.08
C TYR A 242 -31.26 0.17 11.07
N VAL A 243 -31.04 -1.15 11.01
CA VAL A 243 -31.77 -2.06 10.13
C VAL A 243 -33.27 -1.98 10.38
N ARG A 244 -33.72 -2.08 11.65
CA ARG A 244 -35.15 -2.00 12.03
C ARG A 244 -35.84 -0.70 11.63
N LYS A 245 -35.10 0.39 11.46
CA LYS A 245 -35.65 1.70 11.06
C LYS A 245 -35.72 1.90 9.54
N LYS A 246 -34.97 1.12 8.77
CA LYS A 246 -34.69 1.37 7.35
C LYS A 246 -35.16 0.26 6.42
N ILE A 247 -35.32 -0.96 6.94
CA ILE A 247 -35.75 -2.18 6.24
C ILE A 247 -36.93 -2.76 7.03
#